data_AF-A0A1C9WXL8-F1
#
_entry.id   AF-A0A1C9WXL8-F1
#
_cell.length_a   1.000
_cell.length_b   1.000
_cell.length_c   1.000
_cell.angle_alpha   90.00
_cell.angle_beta   90.00
_cell.angle_gamma   90.00
#
_symmetry.space_group_name_H-M   'P 1'
#
loop_
_entity.id
_entity.type
_entity.pdbx_description
1 polymer ?
#
loop_
_entity_poly.entity_id
_entity_poly.type
_entity_poly.pdbx_seq_one_letter_code
_entity_poly.pdbx_strand_id
1 'polypeptide(L)'
;MNKYGRQAQEAWKAASPTRYSQIQDPEDFFTRLGEEAQEQVDGLLMKIAGPDPQGETYLEKVGRLNAARNQAEEIVRYDLLSPPETEDEEEYVSPSIQEHLEFMSEVQRLREQL
;
A
#
# COMPACT_ATOMS: atom_id res chain seq x y z
N MET A 1 18.54 -8.10 -6.56
CA MET A 1 17.40 -7.17 -6.37
C MET A 1 16.93 -6.52 -7.67
N ASN A 2 15.62 -6.56 -7.96
CA ASN A 2 15.00 -5.94 -9.15
C ASN A 2 14.58 -4.46 -8.91
N LYS A 3 13.81 -3.87 -9.84
CA LYS A 3 13.35 -2.46 -9.72
C LYS A 3 12.43 -2.24 -8.52
N TYR A 4 11.54 -3.18 -8.21
CA TYR A 4 10.56 -3.05 -7.13
C TYR A 4 11.25 -3.13 -5.76
N GLY A 5 12.18 -4.08 -5.60
CA GLY A 5 12.97 -4.19 -4.37
C GLY A 5 13.76 -2.92 -4.06
N ARG A 6 14.40 -2.32 -5.07
CA ARG A 6 15.12 -1.04 -4.90
C ARG A 6 14.19 0.10 -4.49
N GLN A 7 13.04 0.23 -5.16
CA GLN A 7 12.04 1.25 -4.83
C GLN A 7 11.52 1.09 -3.40
N ALA A 8 11.20 -0.14 -2.99
CA ALA A 8 10.77 -0.44 -1.64
C ALA A 8 11.86 -0.11 -0.62
N GLN A 9 13.11 -0.50 -0.89
CA GLN A 9 14.23 -0.21 0.00
C GLN A 9 14.42 1.30 0.22
N GLU A 10 14.35 2.09 -0.85
CA GLU A 10 14.43 3.56 -0.78
C GLU A 10 13.25 4.16 -0.01
N ALA A 11 12.03 3.68 -0.27
CA ALA A 11 10.84 4.12 0.44
C ALA A 11 10.91 3.82 1.95
N TRP A 12 11.35 2.61 2.33
CA TRP A 12 11.48 2.21 3.73
C TRP A 12 12.56 2.99 4.47
N LYS A 13 13.69 3.29 3.82
CA LYS A 13 14.73 4.16 4.39
C LYS A 13 14.20 5.56 4.70
N ALA A 14 13.33 6.10 3.84
CA ALA A 14 12.77 7.43 3.99
C ALA A 14 11.61 7.48 5.00
N ALA A 15 10.66 6.56 4.89
CA ALA A 15 9.41 6.60 5.65
C ALA A 15 9.47 5.82 6.98
N SER A 16 10.41 4.88 7.14
CA SER A 16 10.50 4.05 8.36
C SER A 16 11.94 3.66 8.70
N PRO A 17 12.83 4.64 8.95
CA PRO A 17 14.26 4.38 9.18
C PRO A 17 14.54 3.44 10.37
N THR A 18 13.73 3.50 11.44
CA THR A 18 13.85 2.59 12.59
C THR A 18 13.53 1.16 12.22
N ARG A 19 12.49 0.91 11.42
CA ARG A 19 12.16 -0.46 10.96
C ARG A 19 13.21 -0.96 9.98
N TYR A 20 13.66 -0.09 9.06
CA TYR A 20 14.72 -0.43 8.12
C TYR A 20 16.00 -0.89 8.84
N SER A 21 16.40 -0.23 9.93
CA SER A 21 17.61 -0.60 10.68
C SER A 21 17.51 -1.91 11.47
N GLN A 22 16.28 -2.42 11.69
CA GLN A 22 16.02 -3.70 12.36
C GLN A 22 16.07 -4.90 11.39
N ILE A 23 16.11 -4.65 10.07
CA ILE A 23 16.23 -5.72 9.07
C ILE A 23 17.65 -6.28 9.11
N GLN A 24 17.78 -7.58 9.43
CA GLN A 24 19.08 -8.24 9.60
C GLN A 24 19.89 -8.32 8.29
N ASP A 25 19.23 -8.69 7.20
CA ASP A 25 19.82 -8.72 5.85
C ASP A 25 18.91 -7.94 4.90
N PRO A 26 19.14 -6.61 4.75
CA PRO A 26 18.34 -5.79 3.86
C PRO A 26 18.44 -6.22 2.39
N GLU A 27 19.59 -6.75 1.95
CA GLU A 27 19.77 -7.09 0.54
C GLU A 27 18.93 -8.32 0.15
N ASP A 28 18.94 -9.36 0.98
CA ASP A 28 18.09 -10.53 0.80
C ASP A 28 16.60 -10.17 0.94
N PHE A 29 16.24 -9.41 1.99
CA PHE A 29 14.86 -9.00 2.26
C PHE A 29 14.25 -8.27 1.05
N PHE A 30 14.90 -7.21 0.57
CA PHE A 30 14.37 -6.42 -0.55
C PHE A 30 14.55 -7.11 -1.90
N THR A 31 15.46 -8.09 -2.03
CA THR A 31 15.50 -8.95 -3.22
C THR A 31 14.24 -9.82 -3.30
N ARG A 32 13.90 -10.53 -2.23
CA ARG A 32 12.69 -11.37 -2.18
C ARG A 32 11.41 -10.56 -2.31
N LEU A 33 11.31 -9.43 -1.61
CA LEU A 33 10.16 -8.52 -1.71
C LEU A 33 9.99 -8.00 -3.15
N GLY A 34 11.09 -7.70 -3.82
CA GLY A 34 11.07 -7.28 -5.22
C GLY A 34 10.58 -8.37 -6.16
N GLU A 35 11.04 -9.62 -5.98
CA GLU A 35 10.62 -10.77 -6.79
C GLU A 35 9.12 -11.05 -6.61
N GLU A 36 8.64 -11.06 -5.36
CA GLU A 36 7.22 -11.21 -5.05
C GLU A 36 6.38 -10.10 -5.70
N ALA A 37 6.84 -8.84 -5.61
CA ALA A 37 6.16 -7.72 -6.23
C ALA A 37 6.07 -7.87 -7.76
N GLN A 38 7.12 -8.38 -8.40
CA GLN A 38 7.11 -8.61 -9.84
C GLN A 38 6.07 -9.67 -10.23
N GLU A 39 6.00 -10.78 -9.50
CA GLU A 39 5.00 -11.82 -9.73
C GLU A 39 3.57 -11.29 -9.55
N GLN A 40 3.34 -10.49 -8.50
CA GLN A 40 2.03 -9.88 -8.25
C GLN A 40 1.65 -8.87 -9.33
N VAL A 41 2.58 -8.02 -9.80
CA VAL A 41 2.34 -7.06 -10.89
C VAL A 41 1.98 -7.80 -12.18
N ASP A 42 2.72 -8.84 -12.55
CA ASP A 42 2.45 -9.60 -13.78
C ASP A 42 1.08 -10.31 -13.69
N GLY A 43 0.73 -10.85 -12.52
CA GLY A 43 -0.58 -11.43 -12.26
C GLY A 43 -1.73 -10.42 -12.34
N LEU A 44 -1.57 -9.24 -11.73
CA LEU A 44 -2.57 -8.18 -11.76
C LEU A 44 -2.71 -7.54 -13.15
N LEU A 45 -1.61 -7.34 -13.87
CA LEU A 45 -1.62 -6.82 -15.23
C LEU A 45 -2.55 -7.67 -16.11
N MET A 46 -2.41 -8.99 -16.07
CA MET A 46 -3.24 -9.88 -16.88
C MET A 46 -4.72 -9.81 -16.48
N LYS A 47 -5.02 -9.66 -15.19
CA LYS A 47 -6.39 -9.51 -14.68
C LYS A 47 -7.02 -8.17 -15.08
N ILE A 48 -6.26 -7.08 -14.97
CA ILE A 48 -6.73 -5.71 -15.24
C ILE A 48 -6.86 -5.48 -16.75
N ALA A 49 -5.86 -5.91 -17.53
CA ALA A 49 -5.89 -5.73 -18.97
C ALA A 49 -7.02 -6.54 -19.62
N GLY A 50 -7.26 -7.76 -19.14
CA GLY A 50 -8.22 -8.67 -19.75
C GLY A 50 -7.81 -9.12 -21.16
N PRO A 51 -8.66 -9.90 -21.84
CA PRO A 51 -8.43 -10.34 -23.21
C PRO A 51 -8.46 -9.17 -24.20
N ASP A 52 -7.86 -9.35 -25.37
CA ASP A 52 -7.88 -8.36 -26.44
C ASP A 52 -9.30 -8.16 -26.98
N PRO A 53 -9.85 -6.93 -26.95
CA PRO A 53 -11.14 -6.62 -27.55
C PRO A 53 -11.14 -6.81 -29.07
N GLN A 54 -12.29 -7.19 -29.64
CA GLN A 54 -12.43 -7.26 -31.10
C GLN A 54 -12.29 -5.86 -31.71
N GLY A 55 -11.47 -5.76 -32.77
CA GLY A 55 -11.22 -4.50 -33.46
C GLY A 55 -10.20 -3.57 -32.80
N GLU A 56 -9.59 -3.99 -31.67
CA GLU A 56 -8.51 -3.21 -31.04
C GLU A 56 -7.30 -3.09 -31.98
N THR A 57 -6.89 -1.86 -32.25
CA THR A 57 -5.68 -1.57 -33.02
C THR A 57 -4.43 -1.71 -32.14
N TYR A 58 -3.27 -1.80 -32.78
CA TYR A 58 -2.00 -1.98 -32.07
C TYR A 58 -1.73 -0.89 -31.01
N LEU A 59 -1.97 0.39 -31.34
CA LEU A 59 -1.71 1.48 -30.40
C LEU A 59 -2.71 1.51 -29.23
N GLU A 60 -3.96 1.15 -29.48
CA GLU A 60 -4.96 0.99 -28.42
C GLU A 60 -4.57 -0.13 -27.46
N LYS A 61 -4.10 -1.25 -28.00
CA LYS A 61 -3.57 -2.36 -27.20
C LYS A 61 -2.39 -1.93 -26.33
N VAL A 62 -1.41 -1.25 -26.90
CA VAL A 62 -0.25 -0.73 -26.14
C VAL A 62 -0.71 0.23 -25.04
N GLY A 63 -1.65 1.12 -25.34
CA GLY A 63 -2.25 2.04 -24.38
C GLY A 63 -2.91 1.30 -23.20
N ARG A 64 -3.78 0.32 -23.50
CA ARG A 64 -4.47 -0.50 -22.49
C ARG A 64 -3.48 -1.28 -21.62
N LEU A 65 -2.50 -1.95 -22.22
CA LEU A 65 -1.51 -2.74 -21.47
C LEU A 65 -0.63 -1.85 -20.57
N ASN A 66 -0.26 -0.65 -21.02
CA ASN A 66 0.49 0.30 -20.20
C ASN A 66 -0.36 0.83 -19.04
N ALA A 67 -1.63 1.18 -19.28
CA ALA A 67 -2.55 1.60 -18.22
C ALA A 67 -2.75 0.49 -17.18
N ALA A 68 -2.97 -0.74 -17.62
CA ALA A 68 -3.11 -1.91 -16.75
C ALA A 68 -1.84 -2.17 -15.93
N ARG A 69 -0.65 -2.03 -16.55
CA ARG A 69 0.62 -2.14 -15.84
C ARG A 69 0.76 -1.07 -14.75
N ASN A 70 0.47 0.19 -15.07
CA ASN A 70 0.56 1.28 -14.10
C ASN A 70 -0.36 1.02 -12.90
N GLN A 71 -1.60 0.62 -13.16
CA GLN A 71 -2.55 0.29 -12.10
C GLN A 71 -2.09 -0.92 -11.25
N ALA A 72 -1.58 -1.97 -11.88
CA ALA A 72 -1.01 -3.12 -11.17
C ALA A 72 0.17 -2.71 -10.28
N GLU A 73 1.07 -1.86 -10.79
CA GLU A 73 2.21 -1.35 -10.03
C GLU A 73 1.79 -0.44 -8.87
N GLU A 74 0.74 0.36 -9.02
CA GLU A 74 0.17 1.16 -7.92
C GLU A 74 -0.41 0.30 -6.81
N ILE A 75 -1.19 -0.73 -7.16
CA ILE A 75 -1.77 -1.67 -6.19
C ILE A 75 -0.66 -2.38 -5.40
N VAL A 76 0.30 -3.00 -6.09
CA VAL A 76 1.40 -3.73 -5.42
C VAL A 76 2.27 -2.80 -4.58
N ARG A 77 2.45 -1.55 -5.01
CA ARG A 77 3.20 -0.57 -4.23
C ARG A 77 2.52 -0.32 -2.88
N TYR A 78 1.21 -0.12 -2.89
CA TYR A 78 0.43 0.13 -1.69
C TYR A 78 0.35 -1.13 -0.80
N ASP A 79 -0.03 -2.26 -1.37
CA ASP A 79 -0.35 -3.49 -0.62
C ASP A 79 0.90 -4.24 -0.10
N LEU A 80 2.02 -4.17 -0.83
CA LEU A 80 3.20 -5.01 -0.56
C LEU A 80 4.48 -4.20 -0.28
N LEU A 81 4.72 -3.14 -1.04
CA LEU A 81 6.02 -2.44 -0.99
C LEU A 81 6.08 -1.31 0.05
N SER A 82 4.94 -0.84 0.55
CA SER A 82 4.88 0.16 1.61
C SER A 82 5.43 -0.41 2.92
N PRO A 83 6.13 0.39 3.75
CA PRO A 83 6.37 -0.01 5.12
C PRO A 83 5.03 -0.22 5.85
N PRO A 84 4.96 -1.16 6.80
CA PRO A 84 3.73 -1.38 7.57
C PRO A 84 3.32 -0.09 8.27
N GLU A 85 2.01 0.22 8.24
CA GLU A 85 1.45 1.33 8.99
C GLU A 85 1.86 1.19 10.47
N THR A 86 2.45 2.24 11.02
CA THR A 86 2.81 2.26 12.43
C THR A 86 1.56 2.56 13.24
N GLU A 87 1.22 1.70 14.20
CA GLU A 87 0.31 2.07 15.31
C GLU A 87 0.90 3.20 16.18
N ASP A 88 2.16 3.59 15.94
CA ASP A 88 2.94 4.55 16.72
C ASP A 88 2.67 6.03 16.38
N GLU A 89 1.75 6.33 15.45
CA GLU A 89 1.09 7.63 15.50
C GLU A 89 0.09 7.54 16.65
N GLU A 90 0.52 7.90 17.87
CA GLU A 90 -0.45 8.28 18.90
C GLU A 90 -1.39 9.27 18.21
N GLU A 91 -2.61 8.84 17.89
CA GLU A 91 -3.60 9.69 17.26
C GLU A 91 -3.71 10.89 18.19
N TYR A 92 -3.19 12.04 17.75
CA TYR A 92 -3.22 13.24 18.55
C TYR A 92 -4.68 13.69 18.61
N VAL A 93 -5.40 13.13 19.57
CA VAL A 93 -6.74 13.55 19.91
C VAL A 93 -6.57 14.85 20.65
N SER A 94 -6.83 15.97 19.94
CA SER A 94 -6.89 17.28 20.58
C SER A 94 -7.75 17.18 21.84
N PRO A 95 -7.36 17.83 22.96
CA PRO A 95 -8.16 17.81 24.19
C PRO A 95 -9.63 18.16 23.98
N SER A 96 -9.93 19.04 23.02
CA SER A 96 -11.31 19.40 22.64
C SER A 96 -12.09 18.26 21.98
N ILE A 97 -11.42 17.38 21.23
CA ILE A 97 -12.04 16.19 20.64
C ILE A 97 -12.25 15.13 21.73
N GLN A 98 -11.28 14.97 22.63
CA GLN A 98 -11.38 14.07 23.77
C GLN A 98 -12.59 14.41 24.65
N GLU A 99 -12.75 15.69 25.03
CA GLU A 99 -13.89 16.18 25.80
C GLU A 99 -15.23 15.92 25.09
N HIS A 100 -15.28 16.13 23.77
CA HIS A 100 -16.48 15.88 22.98
C HIS A 100 -16.84 14.38 22.94
N LEU A 101 -15.86 13.50 22.76
CA LEU A 101 -16.06 12.05 22.74
C LEU A 101 -16.55 11.54 24.10
N GLU A 102 -15.98 12.06 25.20
CA GLU A 102 -16.41 11.72 26.55
C GLU A 102 -17.86 12.15 26.80
N PHE A 103 -18.22 13.38 26.44
CA PHE A 103 -19.59 13.88 26.53
C PHE A 103 -20.58 13.01 25.75
N MET A 104 -20.24 12.66 24.50
CA MET A 104 -21.10 11.81 23.66
C MET A 104 -21.28 10.40 24.25
N SER A 105 -20.21 9.82 24.80
CA SER A 105 -20.25 8.52 25.45
C SER A 105 -21.16 8.52 26.68
N GLU A 106 -21.13 9.60 27.46
CA GLU A 106 -21.93 9.76 28.67
C GLU A 106 -23.41 9.94 28.34
N VAL A 107 -23.72 10.75 27.31
CA VAL A 107 -25.08 10.91 26.78
C VAL A 107 -25.64 9.57 26.29
N GLN A 108 -24.83 8.74 25.65
CA GLN A 108 -25.26 7.43 25.18
C GLN A 108 -25.55 6.47 26.33
N ARG A 109 -24.69 6.41 27.37
CA ARG A 109 -24.94 5.60 28.57
C ARG A 109 -26.22 6.01 29.29
N LEU A 110 -26.48 7.31 29.41
CA LEU A 110 -27.70 7.84 30.02
C LEU A 110 -28.96 7.46 29.25
N ARG A 111 -28.88 7.38 27.91
CA ARG A 111 -30.00 6.92 27.06
C ARG A 111 -30.28 5.42 27.18
N GLU A 112 -29.26 4.61 27.42
CA GLU A 112 -29.40 3.15 27.57
C GLU A 112 -29.92 2.72 28.95
N GLN A 113 -30.01 3.65 29.91
CA GLN A 113 -30.49 3.41 31.28
C GLN A 113 -31.96 3.84 31.53
N LEU A 114 -32.66 4.33 30.51
CA LEU A 114 -34.08 4.72 30.53
C LEU A 114 -34.93 3.74 29.71
#